data_AF-A0A9D1LKH6-F1
#
_entry.id   AF-A0A9D1LKH6-F1
#
_cell.length_a   1.000
_cell.length_b   1.000
_cell.length_c   1.000
_cell.angle_alpha   90.00
_cell.angle_beta   90.00
_cell.angle_gamma   90.00
#
_symmetry.space_group_name_H-M   'P 1'
#
loop_
_entity.id
_entity.type
_entity.pdbx_description
1 polymer ?
#
loop_
_entity_poly.entity_id
_entity_poly.type
_entity_poly.pdbx_seq_one_letter_code
_entity_poly.pdbx_strand_id
1 'polypeptide(L)'
;MLKKYTSLLLAAGLALTLAACSPTDEEQLPEDDTPSVSEPENNQTPDDETITPAEDQPTTDLPAEGNQNDQTDSNEPAAGQQPDSQPEGGSDADKPSNPAPSTPETPSEPSAPTTPETPPSSGESTETPDDAADFTIDDIWTDIQTALSDTLPSLSKLDDETMTVLYPLSTDDLVEYGCYGSLMSVQASEFFIAKVQSGQMDAVKEAILSRQSDLEEQWRQYLPAQYELVQNYQLVQNEDYIFFGIAENISAAVDVFNQYTK
;
A
#
# COMPACT_ATOMS: atom_id res chain seq x y z
N MET A 1 8.69 14.25 49.13
CA MET A 1 9.47 15.50 49.20
C MET A 1 9.29 16.23 47.88
N LEU A 2 8.73 17.44 47.95
CA LEU A 2 8.26 18.20 46.79
C LEU A 2 9.33 19.20 46.36
N LYS A 3 9.82 19.12 45.12
CA LYS A 3 10.73 20.12 44.55
C LYS A 3 10.10 20.71 43.30
N LYS A 4 9.42 21.83 43.52
CA LYS A 4 9.00 22.78 42.48
C LYS A 4 10.22 23.68 42.19
N TYR A 5 10.59 23.80 40.92
CA TYR A 5 11.46 24.89 40.45
C TYR A 5 10.79 25.57 39.25
N THR A 6 10.20 26.72 39.55
CA THR A 6 9.84 27.79 38.60
C THR A 6 11.06 28.68 38.35
N SER A 7 11.32 28.99 37.07
CA SER A 7 11.82 30.27 36.51
C SER A 7 12.18 30.01 35.04
N LEU A 8 11.38 30.42 34.05
CA LEU A 8 11.22 31.77 33.51
C LEU A 8 12.54 32.43 33.10
N LEU A 9 12.83 32.46 31.79
CA LEU A 9 13.35 33.66 31.14
C LEU A 9 13.14 33.62 29.61
N LEU A 10 12.30 34.56 29.21
CA LEU A 10 12.02 35.11 27.88
C LEU A 10 13.25 35.88 27.36
N ALA A 11 13.65 35.69 26.10
CA ALA A 11 14.15 36.76 25.23
C ALA A 11 14.33 36.29 23.78
N ALA A 12 13.66 36.99 22.87
CA ALA A 12 13.79 36.91 21.43
C ALA A 12 15.16 37.42 20.93
N GLY A 13 15.61 36.89 19.79
CA GLY A 13 16.82 37.36 19.10
C GLY A 13 16.76 37.01 17.61
N LEU A 14 15.97 37.78 16.86
CA LEU A 14 16.01 37.85 15.39
C LEU A 14 17.25 38.66 14.98
N ALA A 15 18.15 38.07 14.20
CA ALA A 15 19.20 38.81 13.49
C ALA A 15 19.48 38.16 12.13
N LEU A 16 18.87 38.73 11.08
CA LEU A 16 19.37 38.60 9.71
C LEU A 16 20.57 39.55 9.57
N THR A 17 21.70 39.02 9.12
CA THR A 17 22.77 39.86 8.55
C THR A 17 23.23 39.26 7.22
N LEU A 18 22.74 39.88 6.14
CA LEU A 18 23.32 39.82 4.80
C LEU A 18 24.53 40.76 4.77
N ALA A 19 25.70 40.24 4.40
CA ALA A 19 26.84 41.04 3.99
C ALA A 19 27.74 40.24 3.04
N ALA A 20 27.85 40.68 1.79
CA ALA A 20 29.10 41.16 1.18
C ALA A 20 29.02 41.10 -0.36
N CYS A 21 29.19 42.27 -1.00
CA CYS A 21 29.23 42.51 -2.44
C CYS A 21 30.67 42.64 -2.94
N SER A 22 30.91 42.08 -4.14
CA SER A 22 31.69 42.59 -5.31
C SER A 22 33.20 42.83 -5.22
N PRO A 23 33.92 42.80 -6.38
CA PRO A 23 33.88 43.79 -7.49
C PRO A 23 33.69 43.11 -8.88
N THR A 24 33.59 43.72 -10.08
CA THR A 24 33.37 45.05 -10.70
C THR A 24 33.65 44.84 -12.21
N ASP A 25 32.77 45.30 -13.11
CA ASP A 25 33.06 45.79 -14.50
C ASP A 25 31.71 46.22 -15.09
N GLU A 26 31.29 47.48 -14.97
CA GLU A 26 31.44 48.64 -15.89
C GLU A 26 30.50 48.68 -17.12
N GLU A 27 30.12 49.91 -17.47
CA GLU A 27 29.17 50.41 -18.50
C GLU A 27 27.65 50.24 -18.20
N GLN A 28 26.75 51.24 -18.27
CA GLN A 28 26.79 52.70 -18.42
C GLN A 28 25.34 53.22 -18.20
N LEU A 29 25.16 54.33 -17.46
CA LEU A 29 23.92 55.12 -17.26
C LEU A 29 23.82 56.24 -18.34
N PRO A 30 22.72 56.99 -18.56
CA PRO A 30 21.80 57.49 -17.52
C PRO A 30 20.27 57.56 -17.82
N GLU A 31 19.58 57.66 -16.69
CA GLU A 31 18.21 58.03 -16.30
C GLU A 31 17.61 59.34 -16.88
N ASP A 32 16.26 59.45 -16.99
CA ASP A 32 15.39 60.40 -16.24
C ASP A 32 13.87 60.31 -16.59
N ASP A 33 13.04 60.69 -15.60
CA ASP A 33 11.69 61.29 -15.62
C ASP A 33 10.39 60.48 -15.93
N THR A 34 9.65 60.19 -14.85
CA THR A 34 8.15 60.21 -14.80
C THR A 34 7.63 61.66 -14.71
N PRO A 35 6.31 62.02 -14.69
CA PRO A 35 5.04 61.27 -14.80
C PRO A 35 3.98 61.93 -15.75
N SER A 36 2.84 61.29 -16.06
CA SER A 36 1.54 61.99 -16.16
C SER A 36 0.33 61.06 -16.31
N VAL A 37 -0.75 61.50 -15.64
CA VAL A 37 -2.11 61.00 -15.46
C VAL A 37 -2.91 60.87 -16.77
N SER A 38 -3.84 59.89 -16.85
CA SER A 38 -5.29 60.09 -17.15
C SER A 38 -6.06 58.77 -17.34
N GLU A 39 -6.96 58.50 -16.40
CA GLU A 39 -8.24 57.76 -16.57
C GLU A 39 -9.22 58.61 -17.42
N PRO A 40 -10.32 58.07 -18.03
CA PRO A 40 -11.44 57.54 -17.25
C PRO A 40 -12.32 56.42 -17.88
N GLU A 41 -13.20 55.97 -16.98
CA GLU A 41 -14.40 55.12 -16.97
C GLU A 41 -15.34 55.00 -18.20
N ASN A 42 -15.88 53.78 -18.34
CA ASN A 42 -17.31 53.37 -18.42
C ASN A 42 -18.28 54.01 -19.46
N ASN A 43 -19.05 53.18 -20.19
CA ASN A 43 -20.48 52.91 -19.94
C ASN A 43 -21.25 52.29 -21.14
N GLN A 44 -22.24 51.45 -20.79
CA GLN A 44 -23.52 51.14 -21.48
C GLN A 44 -23.67 50.02 -22.54
N THR A 45 -24.44 49.00 -22.14
CA THR A 45 -25.47 48.27 -22.93
C THR A 45 -26.75 49.12 -23.06
N PRO A 46 -27.63 48.88 -24.05
CA PRO A 46 -28.91 48.21 -23.73
C PRO A 46 -29.49 47.26 -24.82
N ASP A 47 -30.54 46.57 -24.37
CA ASP A 47 -31.39 45.45 -24.82
C ASP A 47 -32.06 45.39 -26.23
N ASP A 48 -32.76 44.25 -26.42
CA ASP A 48 -34.01 43.99 -27.19
C ASP A 48 -33.87 43.43 -28.64
N GLU A 49 -34.55 42.38 -29.14
CA GLU A 49 -35.50 41.38 -28.61
C GLU A 49 -35.70 40.25 -29.68
N THR A 50 -35.94 39.01 -29.22
CA THR A 50 -36.77 37.91 -29.80
C THR A 50 -36.43 37.32 -31.21
N ILE A 51 -36.52 36.01 -31.52
CA ILE A 51 -37.56 34.98 -31.29
C ILE A 51 -36.94 33.55 -31.39
N THR A 52 -37.19 32.68 -30.40
CA THR A 52 -37.27 31.19 -30.50
C THR A 52 -38.73 30.80 -30.86
N PRO A 53 -39.11 29.59 -31.38
CA PRO A 53 -38.70 28.27 -30.86
C PRO A 53 -38.73 27.06 -31.83
N ALA A 54 -38.19 25.91 -31.41
CA ALA A 54 -38.82 24.59 -31.57
C ALA A 54 -38.05 23.51 -30.76
N GLU A 55 -38.60 23.18 -29.59
CA GLU A 55 -38.48 21.86 -28.97
C GLU A 55 -39.58 20.95 -29.56
N ASP A 56 -39.30 19.67 -29.78
CA ASP A 56 -40.11 18.59 -29.18
C ASP A 56 -39.38 17.23 -29.25
N GLN A 57 -39.60 16.42 -28.22
CA GLN A 57 -38.89 15.19 -27.84
C GLN A 57 -39.66 13.91 -28.31
N PRO A 58 -39.64 12.76 -27.62
CA PRO A 58 -39.04 11.49 -28.05
C PRO A 58 -40.08 10.36 -28.25
N THR A 59 -39.66 9.13 -28.59
CA THR A 59 -40.01 7.85 -27.90
C THR A 59 -39.85 6.61 -28.81
N THR A 60 -39.27 5.56 -28.18
CA THR A 60 -39.64 4.14 -28.21
C THR A 60 -39.81 3.40 -29.55
N ASP A 61 -38.98 2.37 -29.77
CA ASP A 61 -39.50 1.03 -30.06
C ASP A 61 -38.46 -0.08 -29.85
N LEU A 62 -38.77 -0.97 -28.90
CA LEU A 62 -38.39 -2.39 -28.92
C LEU A 62 -39.41 -3.11 -29.82
N PRO A 63 -38.99 -4.16 -30.54
CA PRO A 63 -39.58 -5.45 -30.19
C PRO A 63 -38.61 -6.63 -30.24
N ALA A 64 -39.15 -7.73 -29.71
CA ALA A 64 -38.53 -8.95 -29.25
C ALA A 64 -38.20 -10.00 -30.34
N GLU A 65 -37.38 -10.96 -29.92
CA GLU A 65 -37.32 -12.40 -30.25
C GLU A 65 -37.28 -12.87 -31.71
N GLY A 66 -36.22 -13.63 -32.03
CA GLY A 66 -36.11 -14.44 -33.23
C GLY A 66 -34.88 -15.34 -33.21
N ASN A 67 -34.99 -16.50 -32.55
CA ASN A 67 -34.04 -17.60 -32.58
C ASN A 67 -33.96 -18.22 -33.98
N GLN A 68 -32.80 -18.26 -34.64
CA GLN A 68 -32.48 -19.28 -35.67
C GLN A 68 -30.99 -19.63 -35.69
N ASN A 69 -30.77 -20.93 -35.63
CA ASN A 69 -29.56 -21.71 -35.73
C ASN A 69 -29.38 -22.10 -37.21
N ASP A 70 -28.22 -21.90 -37.84
CA ASP A 70 -27.81 -22.70 -39.00
C ASP A 70 -26.29 -22.61 -39.24
N GLN A 71 -25.64 -23.77 -39.36
CA GLN A 71 -24.27 -23.95 -39.81
C GLN A 71 -24.23 -24.02 -41.33
N THR A 72 -23.22 -23.43 -41.98
CA THR A 72 -22.55 -23.94 -43.21
C THR A 72 -21.27 -23.11 -43.40
N ASP A 73 -20.07 -23.65 -43.23
CA ASP A 73 -19.26 -24.49 -44.13
C ASP A 73 -18.59 -23.73 -45.29
N SER A 74 -17.26 -23.89 -45.35
CA SER A 74 -16.37 -23.81 -46.52
C SER A 74 -16.15 -22.48 -47.27
N ASN A 75 -14.95 -21.88 -47.10
CA ASN A 75 -13.87 -21.99 -48.10
C ASN A 75 -12.62 -21.16 -47.76
N GLU A 76 -11.49 -21.87 -47.61
CA GLU A 76 -10.16 -21.40 -48.01
C GLU A 76 -10.06 -21.41 -49.55
N PRO A 77 -9.10 -20.72 -50.20
CA PRO A 77 -7.81 -21.38 -50.41
C PRO A 77 -6.55 -20.48 -50.43
N ALA A 78 -5.42 -21.08 -50.02
CA ALA A 78 -4.11 -21.07 -50.70
C ALA A 78 -3.29 -19.75 -50.80
N ALA A 79 -1.95 -19.73 -50.76
CA ALA A 79 -0.90 -20.72 -50.50
C ALA A 79 0.48 -20.03 -50.54
N GLY A 80 1.46 -20.62 -49.85
CA GLY A 80 2.85 -20.74 -50.34
C GLY A 80 3.92 -20.00 -49.52
N GLN A 81 5.11 -20.53 -49.23
CA GLN A 81 5.72 -21.86 -49.46
C GLN A 81 6.85 -22.06 -48.43
N GLN A 82 6.97 -23.28 -47.92
CA GLN A 82 8.19 -23.85 -47.32
C GLN A 82 9.06 -24.45 -48.43
N PRO A 83 10.37 -24.66 -48.19
CA PRO A 83 11.04 -25.82 -48.76
C PRO A 83 11.60 -26.74 -47.67
N ASP A 84 11.28 -28.01 -47.85
CA ASP A 84 11.71 -29.21 -47.14
C ASP A 84 13.14 -29.61 -47.53
N SER A 85 13.88 -30.27 -46.62
CA SER A 85 15.02 -31.15 -46.94
C SER A 85 15.50 -31.93 -45.70
N GLN A 86 15.05 -33.19 -45.58
CA GLN A 86 15.74 -34.36 -44.97
C GLN A 86 15.95 -35.37 -46.14
N PRO A 87 16.93 -36.33 -46.22
CA PRO A 87 17.28 -37.28 -45.14
C PRO A 87 18.67 -37.99 -45.12
N GLU A 88 18.77 -38.93 -44.15
CA GLU A 88 19.65 -40.13 -43.99
C GLU A 88 20.97 -39.97 -43.19
N GLY A 89 21.38 -40.84 -42.25
CA GLY A 89 20.89 -42.12 -41.69
C GLY A 89 22.02 -42.86 -40.90
N GLY A 90 21.65 -43.80 -39.99
CA GLY A 90 22.50 -44.94 -39.49
C GLY A 90 23.01 -44.88 -38.03
N SER A 91 22.39 -45.61 -37.07
CA SER A 91 22.76 -46.92 -36.43
C SER A 91 23.86 -46.85 -35.35
N ASP A 92 23.82 -47.47 -34.16
CA ASP A 92 23.24 -48.72 -33.62
C ASP A 92 22.69 -48.48 -32.17
N ALA A 93 21.60 -49.05 -31.62
CA ALA A 93 21.11 -50.43 -31.46
C ALA A 93 21.89 -51.32 -30.45
N ASP A 94 21.35 -51.51 -29.23
CA ASP A 94 21.28 -52.85 -28.61
C ASP A 94 20.28 -52.97 -27.42
N LYS A 95 19.47 -54.03 -27.47
CA LYS A 95 18.44 -54.63 -26.57
C LYS A 95 18.39 -56.10 -27.06
N PRO A 96 18.07 -57.21 -26.32
CA PRO A 96 17.10 -57.31 -25.20
C PRO A 96 17.20 -58.48 -24.17
N SER A 97 16.35 -58.48 -23.11
CA SER A 97 15.33 -59.53 -22.82
C SER A 97 14.98 -59.73 -21.32
N ASN A 98 13.68 -59.97 -21.07
CA ASN A 98 12.93 -60.30 -19.83
C ASN A 98 12.75 -61.86 -19.71
N PRO A 99 12.27 -62.55 -18.62
CA PRO A 99 10.92 -62.41 -18.01
C PRO A 99 10.77 -62.70 -16.47
N ALA A 100 9.51 -62.53 -15.97
CA ALA A 100 8.95 -62.53 -14.58
C ALA A 100 8.87 -63.92 -13.84
N PRO A 101 7.99 -64.17 -12.82
CA PRO A 101 7.56 -63.50 -11.56
C PRO A 101 7.76 -64.39 -10.29
N SER A 102 7.59 -63.88 -9.06
CA SER A 102 7.29 -64.72 -7.86
C SER A 102 6.67 -63.93 -6.69
N THR A 103 5.49 -64.38 -6.26
CA THR A 103 4.87 -64.26 -4.91
C THR A 103 4.59 -65.69 -4.44
N PRO A 104 4.22 -66.00 -3.17
CA PRO A 104 4.03 -65.18 -1.96
C PRO A 104 4.88 -65.69 -0.77
N GLU A 105 4.75 -65.12 0.44
CA GLU A 105 4.60 -65.83 1.73
C GLU A 105 4.33 -64.81 2.86
N THR A 106 3.17 -64.96 3.51
CA THR A 106 2.80 -64.35 4.78
C THR A 106 3.00 -65.40 5.88
N PRO A 107 3.56 -65.04 7.05
CA PRO A 107 2.91 -65.45 8.30
C PRO A 107 2.68 -64.31 9.30
N SER A 108 1.64 -64.51 10.12
CA SER A 108 0.94 -63.58 11.01
C SER A 108 1.64 -63.22 12.34
N GLU A 109 1.39 -61.97 12.80
CA GLU A 109 1.16 -61.44 14.19
C GLU A 109 2.20 -61.63 15.33
N PRO A 110 2.10 -60.89 16.47
CA PRO A 110 1.58 -59.53 16.74
C PRO A 110 2.59 -58.68 17.56
N SER A 111 2.55 -57.33 17.46
CA SER A 111 3.06 -56.45 18.54
C SER A 111 2.50 -55.02 18.45
N ALA A 112 1.65 -54.71 19.44
CA ALA A 112 1.36 -53.43 20.10
C ALA A 112 1.09 -52.15 19.27
N PRO A 113 -0.03 -51.44 19.53
CA PRO A 113 -0.19 -50.05 19.09
C PRO A 113 0.62 -49.13 20.02
N THR A 114 1.73 -48.58 19.52
CA THR A 114 2.32 -47.38 20.12
C THR A 114 1.73 -46.17 19.42
N THR A 115 0.72 -45.60 20.06
CA THR A 115 0.31 -44.19 19.96
C THR A 115 1.55 -43.29 19.96
N PRO A 116 1.75 -42.40 18.96
CA PRO A 116 2.63 -41.26 19.16
C PRO A 116 1.95 -40.31 20.13
N GLU A 117 2.51 -40.16 21.33
CA GLU A 117 2.15 -39.10 22.24
C GLU A 117 2.43 -37.75 21.56
N THR A 118 1.37 -37.02 21.28
CA THR A 118 1.39 -35.58 21.05
C THR A 118 2.09 -34.92 22.25
N PRO A 119 3.23 -34.22 22.09
CA PRO A 119 3.70 -33.35 23.14
C PRO A 119 2.65 -32.23 23.30
N PRO A 120 2.18 -31.90 24.52
CA PRO A 120 1.34 -30.74 24.70
C PRO A 120 2.16 -29.50 24.33
N SER A 121 1.85 -28.92 23.18
CA SER A 121 2.23 -27.55 22.81
C SER A 121 1.40 -26.61 23.69
N SER A 122 1.74 -26.59 24.99
CA SER A 122 1.35 -25.55 25.93
C SER A 122 2.53 -24.60 26.03
N GLY A 123 2.70 -23.79 24.98
CA GLY A 123 3.42 -22.53 25.09
C GLY A 123 2.50 -21.56 25.80
N GLU A 124 2.45 -21.68 27.12
CA GLU A 124 1.94 -20.63 27.99
C GLU A 124 2.83 -19.40 27.74
N SER A 125 2.30 -18.43 26.99
CA SER A 125 2.89 -17.10 26.95
C SER A 125 2.94 -16.60 28.37
N THR A 126 4.16 -16.55 28.90
CA THR A 126 4.46 -15.92 30.18
C THR A 126 4.05 -14.46 30.09
N GLU A 127 2.88 -14.15 30.63
CA GLU A 127 2.48 -12.80 30.99
C GLU A 127 3.53 -12.24 31.95
N THR A 128 4.41 -11.39 31.43
CA THR A 128 5.23 -10.51 32.25
C THR A 128 4.48 -9.18 32.32
N PRO A 129 3.98 -8.78 33.50
CA PRO A 129 3.26 -7.52 33.64
C PRO A 129 4.28 -6.37 33.66
N ASP A 130 4.42 -5.69 32.52
CA ASP A 130 5.17 -4.44 32.40
C ASP A 130 4.24 -3.36 31.80
N ASP A 131 3.82 -2.47 32.69
CA ASP A 131 2.86 -1.36 32.56
C ASP A 131 1.62 -1.67 31.69
N ALA A 132 0.55 -2.10 32.36
CA ALA A 132 -0.74 -2.36 31.73
C ALA A 132 -1.37 -1.03 31.28
N ALA A 133 -1.08 -0.64 30.05
CA ALA A 133 -2.01 0.17 29.28
C ALA A 133 -3.39 -0.52 29.31
N ASP A 134 -4.45 0.23 29.62
CA ASP A 134 -5.83 -0.28 29.67
C ASP A 134 -6.42 -0.57 28.27
N PHE A 135 -5.58 -0.65 27.23
CA PHE A 135 -5.97 -0.81 25.83
C PHE A 135 -5.04 -1.77 25.09
N THR A 136 -5.54 -2.30 23.99
CA THR A 136 -4.82 -3.16 23.03
C THR A 136 -4.61 -2.44 21.70
N ILE A 137 -3.72 -2.97 20.86
CA ILE A 137 -3.55 -2.49 19.48
C ILE A 137 -4.84 -2.69 18.66
N ASP A 138 -5.62 -3.72 18.96
CA ASP A 138 -6.91 -3.98 18.31
C ASP A 138 -7.97 -2.91 18.69
N ASP A 139 -7.90 -2.33 19.90
CA ASP A 139 -8.76 -1.20 20.30
C ASP A 139 -8.40 0.05 19.48
N ILE A 140 -7.10 0.37 19.35
CA ILE A 140 -6.62 1.47 18.51
C ILE A 140 -7.10 1.28 17.07
N TRP A 141 -6.95 0.06 16.53
CA TRP A 141 -7.38 -0.25 15.17
C TRP A 141 -8.89 -0.09 14.97
N THR A 142 -9.70 -0.50 15.94
CA THR A 142 -11.16 -0.33 15.90
C THR A 142 -11.57 1.13 15.83
N ASP A 143 -10.90 1.99 16.60
CA ASP A 143 -11.18 3.43 16.58
C ASP A 143 -10.64 4.11 15.32
N ILE A 144 -9.51 3.65 14.76
CA ILE A 144 -9.02 4.12 13.46
C ILE A 144 -10.03 3.80 12.36
N GLN A 145 -10.56 2.58 12.32
CA GLN A 145 -11.59 2.19 11.34
C GLN A 145 -12.83 3.06 11.48
N THR A 146 -13.23 3.39 12.71
CA THR A 146 -14.35 4.29 12.98
C THR A 146 -14.05 5.71 12.49
N ALA A 147 -12.85 6.23 12.78
CA ALA A 147 -12.43 7.58 12.37
C ALA A 147 -12.31 7.74 10.85
N LEU A 148 -12.03 6.65 10.12
CA LEU A 148 -11.84 6.64 8.67
C LEU A 148 -12.99 5.95 7.91
N SER A 149 -14.15 5.73 8.52
CA SER A 149 -15.21 4.87 7.96
C SER A 149 -15.71 5.27 6.56
N ASP A 150 -15.58 6.55 6.21
CA ASP A 150 -16.04 7.08 4.92
C ASP A 150 -15.06 6.85 3.77
N THR A 151 -13.77 6.65 4.07
CA THR A 151 -12.69 6.60 3.07
C THR A 151 -11.87 5.32 3.13
N LEU A 152 -11.84 4.63 4.26
CA LEU A 152 -11.04 3.43 4.44
C LEU A 152 -11.65 2.26 3.66
N PRO A 153 -10.93 1.64 2.71
CA PRO A 153 -11.37 0.40 2.12
C PRO A 153 -11.41 -0.70 3.19
N SER A 154 -12.11 -1.81 2.91
CA SER A 154 -12.04 -2.96 3.82
C SER A 154 -10.61 -3.51 3.86
N LEU A 155 -10.03 -3.54 5.05
CA LEU A 155 -8.70 -4.08 5.33
C LEU A 155 -8.84 -5.30 6.23
N SER A 156 -7.94 -6.26 6.06
CA SER A 156 -7.87 -7.47 6.86
C SER A 156 -6.56 -7.51 7.62
N LYS A 157 -6.59 -8.07 8.84
CA LYS A 157 -5.38 -8.34 9.61
C LYS A 157 -4.54 -9.36 8.84
N LEU A 158 -3.27 -9.04 8.62
CA LEU A 158 -2.30 -9.96 8.03
C LEU A 158 -1.83 -10.93 9.12
N ASP A 159 -1.66 -12.19 8.74
CA ASP A 159 -1.03 -13.18 9.62
C ASP A 159 0.49 -12.94 9.74
N ASP A 160 1.09 -13.51 10.78
CA ASP A 160 2.52 -13.37 11.10
C ASP A 160 3.44 -13.73 9.92
N GLU A 161 3.10 -14.80 9.17
CA GLU A 161 3.91 -15.25 8.02
C GLU A 161 3.89 -14.18 6.92
N THR A 162 2.71 -13.69 6.56
CA THR A 162 2.56 -12.63 5.57
C THR A 162 3.24 -11.35 6.04
N MET A 163 3.10 -10.98 7.31
CA MET A 163 3.72 -9.77 7.87
C MET A 163 5.26 -9.84 7.77
N THR A 164 5.89 -10.94 8.21
CA THR A 164 7.35 -11.11 8.14
C THR A 164 7.90 -11.22 6.72
N VAL A 165 7.07 -11.63 5.74
CA VAL A 165 7.46 -11.59 4.33
C VAL A 165 7.46 -10.17 3.79
N LEU A 166 6.50 -9.33 4.19
CA LEU A 166 6.37 -7.96 3.70
C LEU A 166 7.28 -6.97 4.44
N TYR A 167 7.41 -7.16 5.75
CA TYR A 167 8.29 -6.39 6.62
C TYR A 167 9.46 -7.30 6.98
N PRO A 168 10.72 -6.92 6.68
CA PRO A 168 11.89 -7.69 7.08
C PRO A 168 12.13 -7.58 8.59
N LEU A 169 11.20 -8.10 9.39
CA LEU A 169 11.06 -7.93 10.84
C LEU A 169 10.64 -9.25 11.51
N SER A 170 11.17 -9.52 12.71
CA SER A 170 10.74 -10.63 13.56
C SER A 170 9.59 -10.20 14.47
N THR A 171 8.59 -11.05 14.66
CA THR A 171 7.52 -10.81 15.66
C THR A 171 8.06 -10.81 17.08
N ASP A 172 9.19 -11.46 17.35
CA ASP A 172 9.88 -11.43 18.66
C ASP A 172 10.35 -10.03 19.07
N ASP A 173 10.47 -9.11 18.10
CA ASP A 173 10.85 -7.71 18.33
C ASP A 173 9.65 -6.86 18.79
N LEU A 174 8.45 -7.44 18.86
CA LEU A 174 7.19 -6.78 19.16
C LEU A 174 6.57 -7.37 20.43
N VAL A 175 6.01 -6.51 21.28
CA VAL A 175 5.20 -6.91 22.44
C VAL A 175 3.79 -7.25 21.97
N GLU A 176 3.23 -6.39 21.12
CA GLU A 176 1.89 -6.51 20.56
C GLU A 176 1.86 -5.77 19.23
N TYR A 177 1.13 -6.27 18.24
CA TYR A 177 1.02 -5.60 16.96
C TYR A 177 -0.26 -5.92 16.20
N GLY A 178 -0.55 -5.07 15.22
CA GLY A 178 -1.56 -5.27 14.20
C GLY A 178 -1.04 -4.74 12.87
N CYS A 179 -1.04 -5.60 11.86
CA CYS A 179 -0.75 -5.25 10.48
C CYS A 179 -2.01 -5.47 9.64
N TYR A 180 -2.44 -4.46 8.90
CA TYR A 180 -3.72 -4.46 8.18
C TYR A 180 -3.51 -4.02 6.75
N GLY A 181 -3.86 -4.86 5.79
CA GLY A 181 -3.69 -4.59 4.36
C GLY A 181 -4.95 -4.85 3.57
N SER A 182 -5.03 -4.28 2.37
CA SER A 182 -6.14 -4.56 1.47
C SER A 182 -5.95 -5.91 0.79
N LEU A 183 -7.01 -6.71 0.75
CA LEU A 183 -7.04 -7.94 -0.03
C LEU A 183 -7.27 -7.67 -1.54
N MET A 184 -7.55 -6.41 -1.91
CA MET A 184 -7.71 -6.00 -3.30
C MET A 184 -6.37 -5.54 -3.87
N SER A 185 -5.98 -6.09 -5.01
CA SER A 185 -4.69 -5.79 -5.66
C SER A 185 -4.55 -4.36 -6.21
N VAL A 186 -5.59 -3.53 -6.10
CA VAL A 186 -5.66 -2.16 -6.64
C VAL A 186 -5.76 -1.10 -5.54
N GLN A 187 -5.46 -1.46 -4.29
CA GLN A 187 -5.49 -0.56 -3.14
C GLN A 187 -4.16 -0.64 -2.37
N ALA A 188 -3.55 0.52 -2.12
CA ALA A 188 -2.30 0.65 -1.40
C ALA A 188 -2.47 0.86 0.11
N SER A 189 -3.72 1.01 0.59
CA SER A 189 -3.98 1.25 2.00
C SER A 189 -3.45 0.12 2.87
N GLU A 190 -2.60 0.47 3.82
CA GLU A 190 -1.90 -0.44 4.70
C GLU A 190 -1.62 0.25 6.04
N PHE A 191 -1.72 -0.48 7.13
CA PHE A 191 -1.43 -0.01 8.48
C PHE A 191 -0.54 -1.02 9.21
N PHE A 192 0.40 -0.51 9.99
CA PHE A 192 1.15 -1.29 10.96
C PHE A 192 1.20 -0.49 12.27
N ILE A 193 0.70 -1.09 13.34
CA ILE A 193 0.63 -0.48 14.67
C ILE A 193 1.23 -1.49 15.63
N ALA A 194 2.17 -1.06 16.48
CA ALA A 194 2.81 -1.98 17.41
C ALA A 194 3.26 -1.30 18.70
N LYS A 195 3.27 -2.09 19.78
CA LYS A 195 4.13 -1.88 20.94
C LYS A 195 5.42 -2.69 20.70
N VAL A 196 6.55 -2.01 20.71
CA VAL A 196 7.86 -2.56 20.34
C VAL A 196 8.62 -3.00 21.59
N GLN A 197 9.40 -4.07 21.48
CA GLN A 197 10.29 -4.48 22.56
C GLN A 197 11.38 -3.44 22.83
N SER A 198 11.77 -3.29 24.10
CA SER A 198 12.79 -2.33 24.49
C SER A 198 14.10 -2.53 23.71
N GLY A 199 14.60 -1.46 23.10
CA GLY A 199 15.82 -1.48 22.28
C GLY A 199 15.63 -1.87 20.81
N GLN A 200 14.44 -2.34 20.40
CA GLN A 200 14.18 -2.81 19.03
C GLN A 200 13.58 -1.72 18.10
N MET A 201 13.24 -0.54 18.63
CA MET A 201 12.55 0.53 17.88
C MET A 201 13.23 0.93 16.57
N ASP A 202 14.56 1.06 16.56
CA ASP A 202 15.29 1.46 15.35
C ASP A 202 15.21 0.38 14.27
N ALA A 203 15.33 -0.90 14.63
CA ALA A 203 15.18 -2.02 13.69
C ALA A 203 13.75 -2.09 13.14
N VAL A 204 12.73 -1.89 13.98
CA VAL A 204 11.33 -1.86 13.54
C VAL A 204 11.08 -0.71 12.55
N LYS A 205 11.60 0.49 12.81
CA LYS A 205 11.49 1.61 11.86
C LYS A 205 12.19 1.32 10.54
N GLU A 206 13.38 0.74 10.57
CA GLU A 206 14.11 0.37 9.35
C GLU A 206 13.30 -0.62 8.50
N ALA A 207 12.69 -1.63 9.12
CA ALA A 207 11.82 -2.59 8.43
C ALA A 207 10.57 -1.92 7.84
N ILE A 208 9.93 -1.00 8.58
CA ILE A 208 8.78 -0.23 8.09
C ILE A 208 9.17 0.64 6.88
N LEU A 209 10.32 1.33 6.95
CA LEU A 209 10.79 2.17 5.85
C LEU A 209 11.21 1.35 4.63
N SER A 210 11.74 0.15 4.82
CA SER A 210 11.96 -0.81 3.73
C SER A 210 10.65 -1.15 3.02
N ARG A 211 9.61 -1.50 3.78
CA ARG A 211 8.28 -1.79 3.23
C ARG A 211 7.66 -0.59 2.52
N GLN A 212 7.82 0.62 3.07
CA GLN A 212 7.34 1.85 2.44
C GLN A 212 8.03 2.09 1.10
N SER A 213 9.34 1.90 1.02
CA SER A 213 10.10 1.98 -0.23
C SER A 213 9.62 0.92 -1.25
N ASP A 214 9.35 -0.30 -0.81
CA ASP A 214 8.81 -1.36 -1.68
C ASP A 214 7.41 -1.01 -2.21
N LEU A 215 6.57 -0.36 -1.39
CA LEU A 215 5.26 0.13 -1.82
C LEU A 215 5.39 1.28 -2.83
N GLU A 216 6.30 2.23 -2.62
CA GLU A 216 6.59 3.27 -3.62
C GLU A 216 7.07 2.63 -4.93
N GLU A 217 8.03 1.72 -4.84
CA GLU A 217 8.48 0.90 -5.96
C GLU A 217 7.36 -0.01 -6.47
N GLN A 218 6.28 -0.33 -5.78
CA GLN A 218 5.19 -1.04 -6.43
C GLN A 218 4.36 -0.06 -7.27
N TRP A 219 3.86 0.98 -6.62
CA TRP A 219 2.77 1.79 -7.12
C TRP A 219 3.18 2.82 -8.17
N ARG A 220 4.45 3.26 -8.19
CA ARG A 220 4.98 4.21 -9.19
C ARG A 220 4.83 3.82 -10.66
N GLN A 221 4.64 2.53 -10.98
CA GLN A 221 4.46 2.03 -12.35
C GLN A 221 3.09 1.42 -12.56
N TYR A 222 2.28 1.32 -11.49
CA TYR A 222 1.01 0.64 -11.57
C TYR A 222 -0.15 1.63 -11.58
N LEU A 223 -0.39 2.36 -10.48
CA LEU A 223 -1.50 3.31 -10.36
C LEU A 223 -1.00 4.64 -9.73
N PRO A 224 -0.96 5.75 -10.49
CA PRO A 224 -0.47 7.03 -9.98
C PRO A 224 -1.17 7.55 -8.72
N ALA A 225 -2.49 7.37 -8.61
CA ALA A 225 -3.24 7.79 -7.43
C ALA A 225 -2.85 7.00 -6.17
N GLN A 226 -2.60 5.69 -6.33
CA GLN A 226 -2.13 4.85 -5.23
C GLN A 226 -0.69 5.17 -4.86
N TYR A 227 0.14 5.56 -5.83
CA TYR A 227 1.50 6.04 -5.56
C TYR A 227 1.49 7.33 -4.74
N GLU A 228 0.67 8.31 -5.10
CA GLU A 228 0.49 9.54 -4.32
C GLU A 228 0.00 9.23 -2.89
N LEU A 229 -0.91 8.27 -2.74
CA LEU A 229 -1.38 7.82 -1.43
C LEU A 229 -0.24 7.26 -0.58
N VAL A 230 0.61 6.41 -1.16
CA VAL A 230 1.78 5.81 -0.47
C VAL A 230 2.81 6.87 -0.08
N GLN A 231 3.02 7.88 -0.93
CA GLN A 231 3.94 9.00 -0.61
C GLN A 231 3.45 9.83 0.58
N ASN A 232 2.14 9.85 0.82
CA ASN A 232 1.52 10.52 1.96
C ASN A 232 1.38 9.61 3.19
N TYR A 233 2.24 8.59 3.33
CA TYR A 233 2.28 7.77 4.54
C TYR A 233 2.58 8.63 5.78
N GLN A 234 2.16 8.13 6.94
CA GLN A 234 2.56 8.69 8.23
C GLN A 234 3.28 7.64 9.04
N LEU A 235 4.41 8.04 9.64
CA LEU A 235 5.19 7.27 10.59
C LEU A 235 5.32 8.06 11.89
N VAL A 236 4.73 7.55 12.97
CA VAL A 236 4.70 8.22 14.27
C VAL A 236 5.20 7.26 15.34
N GLN A 237 6.05 7.75 16.23
CA GLN A 237 6.51 7.01 17.41
C GLN A 237 6.13 7.77 18.67
N ASN A 238 5.55 7.07 19.64
CA ASN A 238 5.31 7.54 21.00
C ASN A 238 5.86 6.53 21.99
N GLU A 239 6.94 6.87 22.70
CA GLU A 239 7.65 5.96 23.60
C GLU A 239 7.99 4.62 22.90
N ASP A 240 7.45 3.51 23.39
CA ASP A 240 7.63 2.17 22.84
C ASP A 240 6.59 1.81 21.76
N TYR A 241 5.65 2.70 21.44
CA TYR A 241 4.65 2.50 20.41
C TYR A 241 5.05 3.13 19.08
N ILE A 242 4.71 2.45 17.99
CA ILE A 242 4.92 2.93 16.63
C ILE A 242 3.66 2.74 15.78
N PHE A 243 3.41 3.71 14.92
CA PHE A 243 2.34 3.74 13.94
C PHE A 243 2.93 4.01 12.57
N PHE A 244 2.57 3.18 11.61
CA PHE A 244 2.71 3.41 10.18
C PHE A 244 1.34 3.28 9.53
N GLY A 245 0.98 4.21 8.66
CA GLY A 245 -0.28 4.10 7.93
C GLY A 245 -0.30 4.85 6.61
N ILE A 246 -1.01 4.25 5.65
CA ILE A 246 -1.29 4.78 4.32
C ILE A 246 -2.81 4.75 4.15
N ALA A 247 -3.42 5.93 4.12
CA ALA A 247 -4.84 6.09 3.85
C ALA A 247 -5.17 7.53 3.47
N GLU A 248 -6.35 7.72 2.89
CA GLU A 248 -6.93 9.05 2.78
C GLU A 248 -7.24 9.57 4.19
N ASN A 249 -7.01 10.87 4.44
CA ASN A 249 -7.21 11.49 5.76
C ASN A 249 -6.43 10.81 6.90
N ILE A 250 -5.21 10.33 6.62
CA ILE A 250 -4.37 9.59 7.58
C ILE A 250 -4.07 10.36 8.88
N SER A 251 -4.17 11.68 8.89
CA SER A 251 -4.04 12.49 10.11
C SER A 251 -5.07 12.11 11.19
N ALA A 252 -6.30 11.75 10.81
CA ALA A 252 -7.30 11.31 11.77
C ALA A 252 -6.91 10.00 12.48
N ALA A 253 -6.25 9.07 11.75
CA ALA A 253 -5.72 7.85 12.36
C ALA A 253 -4.54 8.14 13.30
N VAL A 254 -3.66 9.08 12.95
CA VAL A 254 -2.58 9.55 13.82
C VAL A 254 -3.14 10.16 15.10
N ASP A 255 -4.22 10.93 15.02
CA ASP A 255 -4.89 11.51 16.19
C ASP A 255 -5.48 10.42 17.10
N VAL A 256 -6.09 9.36 16.54
CA VAL A 256 -6.53 8.19 17.31
C VAL A 256 -5.34 7.53 18.00
N PHE A 257 -4.29 7.17 17.25
CA PHE A 257 -3.08 6.53 17.81
C PHE A 257 -2.49 7.34 18.98
N ASN A 258 -2.40 8.66 18.82
CA ASN A 258 -1.89 9.57 19.83
C ASN A 258 -2.78 9.66 21.09
N GLN A 259 -4.11 9.49 20.97
CA GLN A 259 -5.00 9.50 22.13
C GLN A 259 -4.75 8.34 23.09
N TYR A 260 -4.27 7.21 22.56
CA TYR A 260 -3.94 6.02 23.34
C TYR A 260 -2.51 6.05 23.89
N THR A 261 -1.57 6.64 23.15
CA THR A 261 -0.14 6.41 23.37
C THR A 261 0.65 7.63 23.85
N LYS A 262 -0.01 8.76 24.16
CA LYS A 262 0.63 10.00 24.67
C LYS A 262 0.14 10.43 26.05
#